data_AF-C2BE41-F1
#
_entry.id   AF-C2BE41-F1
#
_cell.length_a   1.000
_cell.length_b   1.000
_cell.length_c   1.000
_cell.angle_alpha   90.00
_cell.angle_beta   90.00
_cell.angle_gamma   90.00
#
_symmetry.space_group_name_H-M   'P 1'
#
loop_
_entity.id
_entity.type
_entity.pdbx_description
1 polymer ?
#
loop_
_entity_poly.entity_id
_entity_poly.type
_entity_poly.pdbx_seq_one_letter_code
_entity_poly.pdbx_strand_id
1 'polypeptide(L)' 'MATVLVQDGTLRQGDMVLVGINYGRVRAMLDENGKPIKEAGPSIPVEILGLDGTPDAGDEMTVVADEKKAREVALFRQGK' A
#
# COMPACT_ATOMS: atom_id res chain seq x y z
N MET A 1 9.33 2.70 -2.14
CA MET A 1 8.59 3.54 -1.19
C MET A 1 7.45 4.19 -1.95
N ALA A 2 6.33 4.48 -1.30
CA ALA A 2 5.21 5.14 -1.97
C ALA A 2 4.48 6.05 -0.99
N THR A 3 3.99 7.20 -1.46
CA THR A 3 3.08 8.04 -0.70
C THR A 3 1.66 7.72 -1.14
N VAL A 4 0.80 7.40 -0.18
CA VAL A 4 -0.57 6.97 -0.42
C VAL A 4 -1.52 7.83 0.40
N LEU A 5 -2.68 8.14 -0.17
CA LEU A 5 -3.78 8.77 0.56
C LEU A 5 -4.81 7.70 0.88
N VAL A 6 -5.06 7.48 2.17
CA VAL A 6 -6.10 6.53 2.59
C VAL A 6 -7.45 7.13 2.24
N GLN A 7 -8.17 6.56 1.28
CA GLN A 7 -9.49 7.07 0.88
C GLN A 7 -10.61 6.48 1.74
N ASP A 8 -10.51 5.20 2.09
CA ASP A 8 -11.49 4.48 2.91
C ASP A 8 -10.80 3.48 3.84
N GLY A 9 -11.42 3.21 4.98
CA GLY A 9 -10.92 2.27 5.97
C GLY A 9 -9.75 2.77 6.82
N THR A 10 -8.88 1.87 7.25
CA THR A 10 -7.71 2.18 8.08
C THR A 10 -6.54 1.31 7.64
N LEU A 11 -5.43 1.95 7.30
CA LEU A 11 -4.19 1.28 6.94
C LEU A 11 -3.34 1.07 8.19
N ARG A 12 -2.80 -0.14 8.38
CA ARG A 12 -1.96 -0.47 9.53
C ARG A 12 -0.60 -1.00 9.11
N GLN A 13 0.39 -0.75 9.96
CA GLN A 13 1.71 -1.34 9.79
C GLN A 13 1.58 -2.88 9.89
N GLY A 14 2.17 -3.58 8.91
CA GLY A 14 2.10 -5.03 8.81
C GLY A 14 0.99 -5.55 7.90
N ASP A 15 0.13 -4.69 7.37
CA ASP A 15 -0.87 -5.07 6.38
C ASP A 15 -0.21 -5.47 5.06
N MET A 16 -0.84 -6.41 4.35
CA MET A 16 -0.47 -6.76 2.99
C MET A 16 -1.23 -5.86 2.02
N VAL A 17 -0.49 -5.23 1.11
CA VAL A 17 -1.07 -4.22 0.22
C VAL A 17 -0.67 -4.49 -1.22
N LEU A 18 -1.58 -4.14 -2.12
CA LEU A 18 -1.41 -4.18 -3.57
C LEU A 18 -1.55 -2.76 -4.09
N VAL A 19 -0.60 -2.29 -4.89
CA VAL A 19 -0.60 -0.97 -5.53
C VAL A 19 -0.26 -1.16 -7.00
N GLY A 20 -1.25 -1.00 -7.87
CA GLY A 20 -1.10 -1.32 -9.30
C GLY A 20 -0.76 -2.80 -9.51
N ILE A 21 0.44 -3.06 -10.03
CA ILE A 21 1.06 -4.40 -10.18
C ILE A 21 2.03 -4.77 -9.06
N ASN A 22 2.43 -3.78 -8.24
CA ASN A 22 3.37 -3.98 -7.14
C ASN A 22 2.62 -4.43 -5.90
N TYR A 23 3.22 -5.28 -5.08
CA TYR A 23 2.61 -5.71 -3.83
C TYR A 23 3.68 -5.89 -2.75
N GLY A 24 3.24 -5.90 -1.50
CA GLY A 24 4.15 -6.16 -0.40
C GLY A 24 3.52 -5.90 0.94
N ARG A 25 4.28 -6.25 1.98
CA ARG A 25 3.88 -6.03 3.36
C ARG A 25 4.39 -4.67 3.82
N VAL A 26 3.53 -3.87 4.42
CA VAL A 26 3.90 -2.57 5.00
C VAL A 26 4.84 -2.79 6.18
N ARG A 27 6.12 -2.50 6.00
CA ARG A 27 7.15 -2.64 7.03
C ARG A 27 7.24 -1.43 7.93
N ALA A 28 7.02 -0.24 7.38
CA ALA A 28 7.00 1.01 8.12
C ALA A 28 6.04 1.98 7.43
N MET A 29 5.46 2.86 8.25
CA MET A 29 4.58 3.94 7.82
C MET A 29 5.05 5.25 8.45
N LEU A 30 5.12 6.31 7.66
CA LEU A 30 5.47 7.65 8.10
C LEU A 30 4.33 8.60 7.74
N ASP A 31 4.05 9.59 8.59
CA ASP A 31 3.15 10.69 8.27
C ASP A 31 3.82 11.73 7.36
N GLU A 32 3.08 12.78 6.98
CA GLU A 32 3.58 13.92 6.20
C GLU A 32 4.75 14.68 6.85
N ASN A 33 4.96 14.54 8.15
CA ASN A 33 6.06 15.14 8.90
C ASN A 33 7.25 14.18 9.06
N GLY A 34 7.21 13.00 8.43
CA GLY A 34 8.22 11.96 8.54
C GLY A 34 8.22 11.24 9.90
N LYS A 35 7.14 11.36 10.69
CA LYS A 35 7.02 10.67 11.98
C LYS A 35 6.49 9.25 11.78
N PRO A 36 7.06 8.24 12.45
CA PRO A 36 6.55 6.88 12.36
C PRO A 36 5.16 6.77 13.00
N ILE A 37 4.22 6.24 12.22
CA ILE A 37 2.85 5.97 12.65
C ILE A 37 2.54 4.47 12.53
N LYS A 38 1.59 3.98 13.33
CA LYS A 38 1.18 2.57 13.33
C LYS A 38 -0.13 2.32 12.59
N GLU A 39 -0.95 3.35 12.48
CA GLU A 39 -2.24 3.32 11.80
C GLU A 39 -2.51 4.67 11.14
N ALA A 40 -3.27 4.63 10.05
CA ALA A 40 -3.74 5.82 9.36
C ALA A 40 -5.18 5.63 8.92
N GLY A 41 -6.04 6.55 9.35
CA GLY A 41 -7.43 6.62 8.93
C GLY A 41 -7.60 7.35 7.59
N PRO A 42 -8.85 7.53 7.14
CA PRO A 42 -9.15 8.21 5.88
C PRO A 42 -8.65 9.65 5.86
N SER A 43 -8.33 10.14 4.66
CA SER A 43 -7.81 11.50 4.39
C SER A 43 -6.44 11.81 5.01
N ILE A 44 -5.73 10.81 5.53
CA ILE A 44 -4.37 10.98 6.04
C ILE A 44 -3.38 10.52 4.95
N PRO A 45 -2.46 11.38 4.48
CA PRO A 45 -1.37 10.97 3.61
C PRO A 45 -0.32 10.20 4.42
N VAL A 46 0.11 9.06 3.88
CA VAL A 46 1.06 8.16 4.54
C VAL A 46 2.13 7.74 3.55
N GLU A 47 3.38 7.78 3.98
CA GLU A 47 4.47 7.14 3.25
C GLU A 47 4.63 5.70 3.73
N ILE A 48 4.53 4.75 2.81
CA ILE A 48 4.68 3.32 3.07
C ILE A 48 6.01 2.78 2.52
N LEU A 49 6.62 1.93 3.32
CA LEU A 49 7.85 1.21 3.02
C LEU A 49 7.58 -0.30 3.07
N GLY A 50 8.15 -1.07 2.14
CA GLY A 50 8.04 -2.53 2.12
C GLY A 50 7.36 -3.14 0.88
N LEU A 51 7.00 -2.33 -0.11
CA LEU A 51 6.62 -2.79 -1.45
C LEU A 51 7.82 -3.40 -2.19
N ASP A 52 7.57 -4.37 -3.07
CA ASP A 52 8.64 -5.02 -3.87
C ASP A 52 9.20 -4.11 -4.98
N GLY A 53 8.44 -3.09 -5.36
CA GLY A 53 8.84 -2.07 -6.33
C GLY A 53 8.35 -0.67 -5.97
N THR A 54 8.50 0.24 -6.93
CA THR A 54 7.95 1.59 -6.84
C THR A 54 6.70 1.64 -7.73
N PRO A 55 5.50 1.86 -7.16
CA PRO A 55 4.28 1.97 -7.94
C PRO A 55 4.25 3.26 -8.77
N ASP A 56 3.42 3.26 -9.80
CA ASP A 56 3.23 4.43 -10.64
C ASP A 56 2.29 5.44 -9.97
N ALA A 57 2.48 6.72 -10.30
CA ALA A 57 1.62 7.77 -9.78
C ALA A 57 0.18 7.59 -10.29
N GLY A 58 -0.78 7.58 -9.36
CA GLY A 58 -2.18 7.35 -9.67
C GLY A 58 -2.62 5.88 -9.57
N ASP A 59 -1.71 4.95 -9.26
CA ASP A 59 -2.08 3.57 -8.98
C ASP A 59 -3.00 3.46 -7.75
N GLU A 60 -4.05 2.66 -7.88
CA GLU A 60 -4.94 2.36 -6.77
C GLU A 60 -4.30 1.37 -5.80
N MET A 61 -4.31 1.73 -4.53
CA MET A 61 -3.89 0.89 -3.42
C MET A 61 -5.08 0.12 -2.84
N THR A 62 -4.89 -1.15 -2.53
CA THR A 62 -5.88 -1.97 -1.82
C THR A 62 -5.20 -2.84 -0.78
N VAL A 63 -5.75 -2.86 0.44
CA VAL A 63 -5.34 -3.81 1.48
C VAL A 63 -5.94 -5.17 1.16
N VAL A 64 -5.11 -6.20 1.17
CA VAL A 64 -5.49 -7.58 0.86
C VAL A 64 -5.21 -8.48 2.05
N ALA A 65 -6.04 -9.50 2.25
CA ALA A 65 -5.89 -10.40 3.39
C ALA A 65 -4.67 -11.34 3.25
N ASP A 66 -4.33 -11.73 2.01
CA ASP A 66 -3.35 -12.77 1.73
C ASP A 66 -2.45 -12.42 0.55
N GLU A 67 -1.18 -12.82 0.64
CA GLU A 67 -0.18 -12.67 -0.43
C GLU A 67 -0.59 -13.36 -1.73
N LYS A 68 -1.19 -14.55 -1.65
CA LYS A 68 -1.66 -15.29 -2.83
C LYS A 68 -2.66 -14.48 -3.64
N LYS A 69 -3.63 -13.86 -2.96
CA LYS A 69 -4.65 -13.03 -3.58
C LYS A 69 -4.05 -11.75 -4.17
N ALA A 70 -3.11 -11.14 -3.46
CA ALA A 70 -2.34 -10.00 -3.97
C ALA A 70 -1.68 -10.35 -5.32
N ARG A 71 -1.00 -11.50 -5.36
CA ARG A 71 -0.26 -11.98 -6.53
C ARG A 71 -1.18 -12.30 -7.71
N GLU A 72 -2.32 -12.95 -7.48
CA GLU A 72 -3.30 -13.22 -8.54
C GLU A 72 -3.84 -11.94 -9.17
N VAL A 73 -4.18 -10.92 -8.36
CA VAL A 73 -4.69 -9.64 -8.89
C VAL A 73 -3.58 -8.87 -9.60
N ALA A 74 -2.34 -8.88 -9.09
CA ALA A 74 -1.19 -8.27 -9.75
C ALA A 74 -0.95 -8.88 -11.15
N LEU A 75 -0.94 -10.21 -11.25
CA LEU A 75 -0.78 -10.94 -12.52
C LEU A 75 -1.93 -10.65 -13.48
N PHE A 76 -3.16 -10.58 -12.98
CA PHE A 76 -4.33 -10.25 -13.79
C PHE A 76 -4.23 -8.84 -14.39
N ARG A 77 -3.72 -7.87 -13.61
CA ARG A 77 -3.52 -6.49 -14.06
C ARG A 77 -2.35 -6.34 -15.05
N GLN A 78 -1.29 -7.14 -14.90
CA GLN A 78 -0.13 -7.13 -15.80
C GLN A 78 -0.44 -7.68 -17.20
N GLY A 79 -1.47 -8.53 -17.33
CA GLY A 79 -1.89 -9.11 -18.61
C GLY A 79 -2.80 -8.23 -19.46
N LYS A 80 -3.10 -7.00 -19.03
CA LYS A 80 -3.92 -6.01 -19.74
C LYS A 80 -3.05 -4.93 -20.38
#